data_AF-A0A239GLU0-F1
#
_entry.id   AF-A0A239GLU0-F1
#
_cell.length_a   1.000
_cell.length_b   1.000
_cell.length_c   1.000
_cell.angle_alpha   90.00
_cell.angle_beta   90.00
_cell.angle_gamma   90.00
#
_symmetry.space_group_name_H-M   'P 1'
#
loop_
_entity.id
_entity.type
_entity.pdbx_description
1 polymer ?
#
loop_
_entity_poly.entity_id
_entity_poly.type
_entity_poly.pdbx_seq_one_letter_code
_entity_poly.pdbx_strand_id
1 'polypeptide(L)'
;MSDELWVVRAGERAKYVDEFIAESYIAISFVDFASEDLSRADEAAVRARASSGAEKAYANQLVAFAYRMQVSDIVIVPRLASHRDYLVARIVGPYEYVPDAGASGPHRRTVEWLGRFKYEDMSQAATNTMGAILTIFRPTAVEPELRSLLTALAPLNQEPAEAPKPRPRRTATPADSTPVAVAPPARPLPQALLDINLDSKGRARITSGHPALLMEQTPRHVDPQEDWRGVPGIYVLTGTDVQQSLTRTGNERTLTATLIVKPWAYVGLSEDFLGRITSHRQNKPEWRRALLVRRDGRPFNSDDIKYLERRVHAALEETGEVLLTQTTPRGNLSARPSDTAMLDACADTVVAVLRLTGTLI
;
A
#
# COMPACT_ATOMS: atom_id res chain seq x y z
N MET A 1 -28.20 13.55 -14.52
CA MET A 1 -27.14 13.42 -13.49
C MET A 1 -26.40 12.15 -13.81
N SER A 2 -25.07 12.20 -13.94
CA SER A 2 -24.25 11.01 -14.18
C SER A 2 -24.17 10.20 -12.88
N ASP A 3 -24.36 8.88 -12.96
CA ASP A 3 -24.11 7.99 -11.83
C ASP A 3 -22.63 8.00 -11.47
N GLU A 4 -22.27 7.84 -10.20
CA GLU A 4 -20.87 7.81 -9.77
C GLU A 4 -20.36 6.39 -9.58
N LEU A 5 -19.05 6.17 -9.78
CA LEU A 5 -18.43 4.86 -9.60
C LEU A 5 -17.67 4.77 -8.28
N TRP A 6 -17.97 3.74 -7.50
CA TRP A 6 -17.37 3.46 -6.21
C TRP A 6 -16.79 2.06 -6.16
N VAL A 7 -15.76 1.88 -5.35
CA VAL A 7 -15.27 0.57 -4.93
C VAL A 7 -15.59 0.39 -3.47
N VAL A 8 -16.17 -0.76 -3.10
CA VAL A 8 -16.47 -1.15 -1.72
C VAL A 8 -15.92 -2.55 -1.46
N ARG A 9 -15.06 -2.71 -0.47
CA ARG A 9 -14.47 -4.02 -0.11
C ARG A 9 -15.35 -4.75 0.91
N ALA A 10 -15.68 -6.00 0.62
CA ALA A 10 -16.47 -6.89 1.49
C ALA A 10 -15.63 -7.52 2.63
N GLY A 11 -14.93 -6.69 3.40
CA GLY A 11 -14.03 -7.13 4.47
C GLY A 11 -12.72 -7.75 3.98
N GLU A 12 -11.92 -8.25 4.92
CA GLU A 12 -10.64 -8.90 4.62
C GLU A 12 -10.85 -10.08 3.66
N ARG A 13 -10.07 -10.12 2.57
CA ARG A 13 -10.15 -11.16 1.54
C ARG A 13 -11.56 -11.38 0.96
N ALA A 14 -12.42 -10.36 1.01
CA ALA A 14 -13.81 -10.42 0.56
C ALA A 14 -14.69 -11.44 1.30
N LYS A 15 -14.40 -11.71 2.58
CA LYS A 15 -15.11 -12.73 3.39
C LYS A 15 -16.63 -12.51 3.55
N TYR A 16 -17.14 -11.30 3.32
CA TYR A 16 -18.57 -10.97 3.45
C TYR A 16 -19.31 -10.93 2.12
N VAL A 17 -18.66 -11.33 1.02
CA VAL A 17 -19.26 -11.16 -0.30
C VAL A 17 -20.47 -12.06 -0.54
N ASP A 18 -20.48 -13.27 0.03
CA ASP A 18 -21.61 -14.19 -0.11
C ASP A 18 -22.85 -13.64 0.59
N GLU A 19 -22.67 -13.02 1.76
CA GLU A 19 -23.71 -12.29 2.49
C GLU A 19 -24.24 -11.11 1.66
N PHE A 20 -23.35 -10.32 1.04
CA PHE A 20 -23.74 -9.19 0.19
C PHE A 20 -24.57 -9.61 -1.02
N ILE A 21 -24.23 -10.75 -1.64
CA ILE A 21 -24.98 -11.31 -2.77
C ILE A 21 -26.34 -11.83 -2.30
N ALA A 22 -26.35 -12.69 -1.28
CA ALA A 22 -27.57 -13.33 -0.79
C ALA A 22 -28.62 -12.33 -0.33
N GLU A 23 -28.18 -11.29 0.38
CA GLU A 23 -29.08 -10.30 0.99
C GLU A 23 -29.22 -9.02 0.16
N SER A 24 -28.54 -8.93 -0.99
CA SER A 24 -28.61 -7.79 -1.93
C SER A 24 -28.30 -6.43 -1.27
N TYR A 25 -27.22 -6.37 -0.50
CA TYR A 25 -26.68 -5.11 0.04
C TYR A 25 -25.16 -5.08 0.03
N ILE A 26 -24.62 -3.88 0.22
CA ILE A 26 -23.23 -3.65 0.63
C ILE A 26 -23.22 -3.11 2.06
N ALA A 27 -22.19 -3.45 2.82
CA ALA A 27 -22.04 -2.99 4.19
C ALA A 27 -20.60 -2.59 4.54
N ILE A 28 -20.47 -1.77 5.57
CA ILE A 28 -19.20 -1.48 6.24
C ILE A 28 -19.38 -1.55 7.75
N SER A 29 -18.35 -2.03 8.45
CA SER A 29 -18.35 -2.14 9.91
C SER A 29 -17.91 -0.84 10.57
N PHE A 30 -16.62 -0.49 10.53
CA PHE A 30 -16.01 0.68 11.19
C PHE A 30 -16.55 0.99 12.61
N VAL A 31 -17.04 -0.04 13.32
CA VAL A 31 -17.72 0.09 14.62
C VAL A 31 -16.80 0.63 15.71
N ASP A 32 -15.48 0.41 15.57
CA ASP A 32 -14.46 0.97 16.46
C ASP A 32 -14.37 2.51 16.38
N PHE A 33 -14.87 3.11 15.29
CA PHE A 33 -14.85 4.56 15.06
C PHE A 33 -16.25 5.20 15.11
N ALA A 34 -17.25 4.55 14.50
CA ALA A 34 -18.64 4.98 14.53
C ALA A 34 -19.52 3.75 14.70
N SER A 35 -20.17 3.65 15.85
CA SER A 35 -21.03 2.52 16.20
C SER A 35 -22.51 2.90 16.20
N GLU A 36 -22.85 4.08 15.68
CA GLU A 36 -24.20 4.65 15.72
C GLU A 36 -24.74 5.03 14.33
N ASP A 37 -26.03 5.36 14.28
CA ASP A 37 -26.70 5.80 13.06
C ASP A 37 -26.22 7.18 12.59
N LEU A 38 -25.46 7.20 11.49
CA LEU A 38 -24.89 8.43 10.92
C LEU A 38 -25.95 9.32 10.27
N SER A 39 -27.16 8.82 9.97
CA SER A 39 -28.23 9.68 9.47
C SER A 39 -28.69 10.72 10.51
N ARG A 40 -28.34 10.50 11.79
CA ARG A 40 -28.65 11.37 12.93
C ARG A 40 -27.51 12.33 13.27
N ALA A 41 -26.38 12.24 12.57
CA ALA A 41 -25.23 13.12 12.73
C ALA A 41 -25.01 13.94 11.45
N ASP A 42 -24.39 15.11 11.57
CA ASP A 42 -23.92 15.86 10.42
C ASP A 42 -22.51 15.38 9.98
N GLU A 43 -22.20 15.57 8.69
CA GLU A 43 -20.91 15.14 8.12
C GLU A 43 -19.70 15.77 8.83
N ALA A 44 -19.82 17.03 9.26
CA ALA A 44 -18.71 17.73 9.91
C ALA A 44 -18.42 17.17 11.30
N ALA A 45 -19.45 16.80 12.05
CA ALA A 45 -19.38 16.16 13.35
C ALA A 45 -18.72 14.79 13.25
N VAL A 46 -19.05 13.99 12.23
CA VAL A 46 -18.39 12.69 12.00
C VAL A 46 -16.88 12.88 11.73
N ARG A 47 -16.50 13.89 10.92
CA ARG A 47 -15.10 14.20 10.63
C ARG A 47 -14.35 14.75 11.85
N ALA A 48 -15.01 15.55 12.68
CA ALA A 48 -14.40 16.21 13.84
C ALA A 48 -13.99 15.23 14.94
N ARG A 49 -14.56 14.02 14.98
CA ARG A 49 -14.18 12.96 15.94
C ARG A 49 -12.78 12.41 15.71
N ALA A 50 -12.25 12.55 14.50
CA ALA A 50 -10.96 11.99 14.15
C ALA A 50 -9.80 12.78 14.77
N SER A 51 -9.07 12.12 15.68
CA SER A 51 -7.90 12.65 16.38
C SER A 51 -6.58 12.24 15.72
N SER A 52 -6.58 11.16 14.94
CA SER A 52 -5.40 10.64 14.23
C SER A 52 -5.56 10.63 12.71
N GLY A 53 -4.45 10.42 11.98
CA GLY A 53 -4.49 10.28 10.52
C GLY A 53 -5.29 9.05 10.06
N ALA A 54 -5.19 7.94 10.79
CA ALA A 54 -5.97 6.73 10.52
C ALA A 54 -7.46 6.96 10.72
N GLU A 55 -7.84 7.61 11.83
CA GLU A 55 -9.24 7.96 12.11
C GLU A 55 -9.81 8.94 11.09
N LYS A 56 -9.00 9.88 10.57
CA LYS A 56 -9.43 10.77 9.48
C LYS A 56 -9.75 9.96 8.22
N ALA A 57 -8.96 8.93 7.90
CA ALA A 57 -9.26 8.04 6.79
C ALA A 57 -10.52 7.20 7.01
N TYR A 58 -10.81 6.78 8.24
CA TYR A 58 -12.07 6.10 8.58
C TYR A 58 -13.27 7.03 8.46
N ALA A 59 -13.20 8.23 9.05
CA ALA A 59 -14.23 9.25 8.94
C ALA A 59 -14.53 9.59 7.48
N ASN A 60 -13.51 9.76 6.64
CA ASN A 60 -13.69 10.06 5.22
C ASN A 60 -14.44 8.95 4.48
N GLN A 61 -14.15 7.68 4.79
CA GLN A 61 -14.81 6.53 4.17
C GLN A 61 -16.26 6.38 4.65
N LEU A 62 -16.50 6.53 5.96
CA LEU A 62 -17.85 6.53 6.52
C LEU A 62 -18.71 7.64 5.93
N VAL A 63 -18.14 8.84 5.81
CA VAL A 63 -18.83 9.97 5.22
C VAL A 63 -19.13 9.71 3.73
N ALA A 64 -18.18 9.15 3.00
CA ALA A 64 -18.38 8.77 1.60
C ALA A 64 -19.55 7.79 1.47
N PHE A 65 -19.60 6.78 2.33
CA PHE A 65 -20.65 5.77 2.34
C PHE A 65 -22.01 6.34 2.78
N ALA A 66 -22.07 7.07 3.89
CA ALA A 66 -23.32 7.52 4.47
C ALA A 66 -23.94 8.71 3.73
N TYR A 67 -23.14 9.68 3.30
CA TYR A 67 -23.66 10.94 2.74
C TYR A 67 -23.37 11.16 1.26
N ARG A 68 -22.29 10.59 0.71
CA ARG A 68 -21.87 10.90 -0.68
C ARG A 68 -22.40 9.92 -1.70
N MET A 69 -22.37 8.62 -1.42
CA MET A 69 -23.01 7.60 -2.27
C MET A 69 -24.51 7.87 -2.39
N GLN A 70 -25.03 7.84 -3.61
CA GLN A 70 -26.44 8.07 -3.90
C GLN A 70 -27.10 6.84 -4.53
N VAL A 71 -28.44 6.82 -4.51
CA VAL A 71 -29.21 5.88 -5.33
C VAL A 71 -28.87 6.10 -6.80
N SER A 72 -28.75 5.02 -7.55
CA SER A 72 -28.28 4.91 -8.94
C SER A 72 -26.77 4.87 -9.15
N ASP A 73 -25.95 5.18 -8.15
CA ASP A 73 -24.49 5.01 -8.22
C ASP A 73 -24.12 3.54 -8.45
N ILE A 74 -22.97 3.31 -9.08
CA ILE A 74 -22.42 1.99 -9.32
C ILE A 74 -21.36 1.66 -8.28
N VAL A 75 -21.42 0.44 -7.75
CA VAL A 75 -20.45 -0.10 -6.81
C VAL A 75 -19.77 -1.32 -7.39
N ILE A 76 -18.45 -1.34 -7.29
CA ILE A 76 -17.61 -2.49 -7.63
C ILE A 76 -17.11 -3.15 -6.34
N VAL A 77 -17.33 -4.46 -6.20
CA VAL A 77 -16.88 -5.27 -5.06
C VAL A 77 -15.84 -6.30 -5.52
N PRO A 78 -14.56 -6.17 -5.14
CA PRO A 78 -13.52 -7.12 -5.54
C PRO A 78 -13.61 -8.48 -4.81
N ARG A 79 -13.48 -9.60 -5.53
CA ARG A 79 -13.36 -10.97 -4.96
C ARG A 79 -12.05 -11.66 -5.36
N LEU A 80 -10.94 -10.94 -5.20
CA LEU A 80 -9.64 -11.37 -5.73
C LEU A 80 -9.07 -12.63 -5.10
N ALA A 81 -9.40 -12.93 -3.84
CA ALA A 81 -8.88 -14.08 -3.12
C ALA A 81 -9.53 -15.40 -3.56
N SER A 82 -10.82 -15.37 -3.92
CA SER A 82 -11.62 -16.57 -4.23
C SER A 82 -11.87 -16.76 -5.72
N HIS A 83 -12.29 -15.70 -6.43
CA HIS A 83 -12.79 -15.81 -7.81
C HIS A 83 -11.99 -15.02 -8.84
N ARG A 84 -11.04 -14.17 -8.41
CA ARG A 84 -10.27 -13.25 -9.28
C ARG A 84 -11.16 -12.42 -10.22
N ASP A 85 -12.29 -11.95 -9.70
CA ASP A 85 -13.24 -11.10 -10.41
C ASP A 85 -13.69 -9.90 -9.57
N TYR A 86 -14.51 -9.08 -10.21
CA TYR A 86 -15.11 -7.88 -9.63
C TYR A 86 -16.62 -7.94 -9.86
N LEU A 87 -17.38 -7.92 -8.78
CA LEU A 87 -18.82 -7.80 -8.84
C LEU A 87 -19.21 -6.35 -9.08
N VAL A 88 -20.31 -6.15 -9.80
CA VAL A 88 -20.86 -4.83 -10.08
C VAL A 88 -22.30 -4.80 -9.61
N ALA A 89 -22.65 -3.76 -8.85
CA ALA A 89 -24.00 -3.52 -8.38
C ALA A 89 -24.39 -2.05 -8.58
N ARG A 90 -25.69 -1.79 -8.66
CA ARG A 90 -26.27 -0.45 -8.60
C ARG A 90 -26.88 -0.23 -7.22
N ILE A 91 -26.63 0.92 -6.61
CA ILE A 91 -27.28 1.28 -5.35
C ILE A 91 -28.76 1.58 -5.64
N VAL A 92 -29.67 0.88 -4.97
CA VAL A 92 -31.12 1.06 -5.11
C VAL A 92 -31.78 1.59 -3.83
N GLY A 93 -31.09 1.48 -2.69
CA GLY A 93 -31.55 1.97 -1.40
C GLY A 93 -30.70 3.12 -0.84
N PRO A 94 -31.28 3.99 0.02
CA PRO A 94 -30.53 4.98 0.78
C PRO A 94 -29.59 4.29 1.79
N TYR A 95 -28.78 5.09 2.49
CA TYR A 95 -28.04 4.62 3.64
C TYR A 95 -29.01 4.13 4.73
N GLU A 96 -28.68 2.99 5.32
CA GLU A 96 -29.38 2.40 6.46
C GLU A 96 -28.38 2.04 7.56
N TYR A 97 -28.80 2.18 8.81
CA TYR A 97 -28.06 1.71 9.97
C TYR A 97 -28.83 0.59 10.67
N VAL A 98 -28.19 -0.56 10.85
CA VAL A 98 -28.75 -1.76 11.48
C VAL A 98 -27.97 -2.06 12.77
N PRO A 99 -28.49 -1.69 13.96
CA PRO A 99 -27.75 -1.77 15.24
C PRO A 99 -27.24 -3.17 15.59
N ASP A 100 -28.00 -4.22 15.24
CA ASP A 100 -27.68 -5.63 15.55
C ASP A 100 -27.19 -6.39 14.31
N ALA A 101 -26.50 -5.70 13.41
CA ALA A 101 -26.00 -6.32 12.19
C ALA A 101 -24.98 -7.43 12.46
N GLY A 102 -24.95 -8.41 11.55
CA GLY A 102 -23.93 -9.44 11.51
C GLY A 102 -22.52 -8.89 11.23
N ALA A 103 -21.57 -9.81 11.05
CA ALA A 103 -20.15 -9.50 10.99
C ALA A 103 -19.73 -8.51 9.88
N SER A 104 -20.55 -8.34 8.84
CA SER A 104 -20.31 -7.39 7.74
C SER A 104 -20.43 -5.92 8.15
N GLY A 105 -21.17 -5.62 9.22
CA GLY A 105 -21.28 -4.29 9.81
C GLY A 105 -22.68 -3.65 9.74
N PRO A 106 -22.90 -2.61 10.56
CA PRO A 106 -24.22 -2.00 10.74
C PRO A 106 -24.56 -0.97 9.66
N HIS A 107 -23.59 -0.42 8.94
CA HIS A 107 -23.84 0.57 7.90
C HIS A 107 -24.08 -0.11 6.56
N ARG A 108 -25.28 0.04 6.00
CA ARG A 108 -25.73 -0.71 4.82
C ARG A 108 -26.28 0.19 3.73
N ARG A 109 -26.25 -0.33 2.49
CA ARG A 109 -27.01 0.17 1.35
C ARG A 109 -27.51 -1.00 0.52
N THR A 110 -28.80 -1.02 0.21
CA THR A 110 -29.39 -2.02 -0.70
C THR A 110 -28.88 -1.81 -2.11
N VAL A 111 -28.55 -2.91 -2.80
CA VAL A 111 -28.03 -2.89 -4.16
C VAL A 111 -28.74 -3.91 -5.04
N GLU A 112 -28.80 -3.62 -6.33
CA GLU A 112 -29.15 -4.58 -7.37
C GLU A 112 -27.87 -5.04 -8.07
N TRP A 113 -27.60 -6.35 -8.10
CA TRP A 113 -26.42 -6.89 -8.76
C TRP A 113 -26.57 -6.91 -10.28
N LEU A 114 -25.66 -6.25 -10.97
CA LEU A 114 -25.66 -6.12 -12.43
C LEU A 114 -24.86 -7.23 -13.13
N GLY A 115 -23.91 -7.84 -12.41
CA GLY A 115 -23.05 -8.89 -12.96
C GLY A 115 -21.61 -8.74 -12.47
N ARG A 116 -20.66 -9.21 -13.29
CA ARG A 116 -19.24 -9.21 -12.96
C ARG A 116 -18.35 -9.09 -14.20
N PHE A 117 -17.11 -8.65 -13.99
CA PHE A 117 -16.03 -8.72 -14.99
C PHE A 117 -14.78 -9.35 -14.36
N LYS A 118 -13.90 -9.95 -15.18
CA LYS A 118 -12.73 -10.65 -14.68
C LYS A 118 -11.58 -9.69 -14.38
N TYR A 119 -10.70 -10.08 -13.47
CA TYR A 119 -9.46 -9.35 -13.25
C TYR A 119 -8.60 -9.22 -14.51
N GLU A 120 -8.62 -10.25 -15.36
CA GLU A 120 -7.83 -10.32 -16.60
C GLU A 120 -8.29 -9.32 -17.67
N ASP A 121 -9.53 -8.83 -17.57
CA ASP A 121 -10.11 -7.88 -18.52
C ASP A 121 -9.65 -6.44 -18.25
N MET A 122 -9.01 -6.19 -17.11
CA MET A 122 -8.51 -4.87 -16.73
C MET A 122 -7.06 -4.64 -17.15
N SER A 123 -6.76 -3.40 -17.50
CA SER A 123 -5.41 -2.90 -17.67
C SER A 123 -4.62 -2.96 -16.36
N GLN A 124 -3.30 -2.83 -16.48
CA GLN A 124 -2.42 -2.71 -15.32
C GLN A 124 -2.73 -1.44 -14.52
N ALA A 125 -3.11 -0.34 -15.19
CA ALA A 125 -3.46 0.92 -14.52
C ALA A 125 -4.75 0.75 -13.69
N ALA A 126 -5.79 0.13 -14.24
CA ALA A 126 -7.01 -0.20 -13.52
C ALA A 126 -6.74 -1.13 -12.35
N THR A 127 -5.97 -2.20 -12.58
CA THR A 127 -5.53 -3.12 -11.52
C THR A 127 -4.82 -2.38 -10.37
N ASN A 128 -3.90 -1.47 -10.68
CA ASN A 128 -3.16 -0.71 -9.68
C ASN A 128 -4.08 0.21 -8.87
N THR A 129 -5.02 0.89 -9.52
CA THR A 129 -6.01 1.75 -8.84
C THR A 129 -6.97 0.92 -7.98
N MET A 130 -7.46 -0.20 -8.51
CA MET A 130 -8.36 -1.12 -7.80
C MET A 130 -7.67 -1.84 -6.63
N GLY A 131 -6.33 -1.82 -6.57
CA GLY A 131 -5.50 -2.31 -5.47
C GLY A 131 -5.35 -1.35 -4.28
N ALA A 132 -6.06 -0.22 -4.25
CA ALA A 132 -6.00 0.72 -3.12
C ALA A 132 -6.41 0.06 -1.79
N ILE A 133 -5.71 0.40 -0.70
CA ILE A 133 -5.92 -0.22 0.63
C ILE A 133 -7.27 0.18 1.25
N LEU A 134 -7.82 1.33 0.84
CA LEU A 134 -9.09 1.82 1.35
C LEU A 134 -10.23 0.82 1.09
N THR A 135 -11.12 0.69 2.08
CA THR A 135 -12.36 -0.08 1.96
C THR A 135 -13.29 0.58 0.95
N ILE A 136 -13.36 1.92 0.98
CA ILE A 136 -14.21 2.73 0.10
C ILE A 136 -13.39 3.80 -0.59
N PHE A 137 -13.46 3.85 -1.91
CA PHE A 137 -12.84 4.91 -2.70
C PHE A 137 -13.49 5.04 -4.08
N ARG A 138 -13.16 6.12 -4.78
CA ARG A 138 -13.54 6.34 -6.18
C ARG A 138 -12.34 6.07 -7.09
N PRO A 139 -12.47 5.22 -8.12
CA PRO A 139 -11.39 4.90 -9.04
C PRO A 139 -11.33 5.90 -10.21
N THR A 140 -11.38 7.20 -9.94
CA THR A 140 -11.58 8.26 -10.96
C THR A 140 -10.55 8.24 -12.10
N ALA A 141 -9.30 7.88 -11.79
CA ALA A 141 -8.21 7.81 -12.76
C ALA A 141 -8.41 6.75 -13.86
N VAL A 142 -9.24 5.74 -13.61
CA VAL A 142 -9.49 4.60 -14.51
C VAL A 142 -10.99 4.42 -14.78
N GLU A 143 -11.81 5.39 -14.40
CA GLU A 143 -13.25 5.35 -14.54
C GLU A 143 -13.73 5.13 -15.99
N PRO A 144 -13.12 5.75 -17.03
CA PRO A 144 -13.50 5.47 -18.42
C PRO A 144 -13.34 4.01 -18.82
N GLU A 145 -12.25 3.38 -18.38
CA GLU A 145 -11.98 1.96 -18.64
C GLU A 145 -12.99 1.07 -17.91
N LEU A 146 -13.22 1.34 -16.62
CA LEU A 146 -14.18 0.57 -15.83
C LEU A 146 -15.59 0.69 -16.41
N ARG A 147 -16.02 1.88 -16.83
CA ARG A 147 -17.31 2.09 -17.50
C ARG A 147 -17.44 1.32 -18.81
N SER A 148 -16.35 1.16 -19.56
CA SER A 148 -16.34 0.29 -20.74
C SER A 148 -16.64 -1.17 -20.34
N LEU A 149 -15.99 -1.67 -19.29
CA LEU A 149 -16.23 -3.04 -18.78
C LEU A 149 -17.66 -3.25 -18.26
N LEU A 150 -18.32 -2.21 -17.74
CA LEU A 150 -19.72 -2.28 -17.29
C LEU A 150 -20.70 -2.60 -18.42
N THR A 151 -20.32 -2.40 -19.69
CA THR A 151 -21.18 -2.71 -20.84
C THR A 151 -21.18 -4.20 -21.21
N ALA A 152 -20.23 -4.98 -20.69
CA ALA A 152 -20.01 -6.38 -21.05
C ALA A 152 -19.96 -7.31 -19.82
N LEU A 153 -20.82 -7.05 -18.83
CA LEU A 153 -20.85 -7.83 -17.59
C LEU A 153 -21.34 -9.26 -17.83
N ALA A 154 -20.62 -10.22 -17.25
CA ALA A 154 -21.06 -11.60 -17.18
C ALA A 154 -22.11 -11.76 -16.05
N PRO A 155 -23.13 -12.63 -16.22
CA PRO A 155 -24.07 -12.94 -15.14
C PRO A 155 -23.39 -13.57 -13.92
N LEU A 156 -23.96 -13.35 -12.73
CA LEU A 156 -23.45 -13.94 -11.49
C LEU A 156 -23.62 -15.47 -11.43
N ASN A 157 -24.66 -16.00 -12.09
CA ASN A 157 -25.06 -17.41 -11.98
C ASN A 157 -24.28 -18.37 -12.90
N GLN A 158 -23.35 -17.86 -13.72
CA GLN A 158 -22.48 -18.70 -14.55
C GLN A 158 -21.15 -18.85 -13.81
N GLU A 159 -20.82 -20.02 -13.26
CA GLU A 159 -19.47 -20.28 -12.76
C GLU A 159 -18.45 -20.21 -13.92
N PRO A 160 -17.23 -19.66 -13.70
CA PRO A 160 -16.21 -19.68 -14.75
C PRO A 160 -15.84 -21.13 -15.07
N ALA A 161 -15.99 -21.53 -16.33
CA ALA A 161 -15.49 -22.82 -16.81
C ALA A 161 -13.96 -22.90 -16.58
N GLU A 162 -13.55 -23.71 -15.60
CA GLU A 162 -12.15 -23.99 -15.29
C GLU A 162 -11.66 -25.13 -16.20
N ALA A 163 -10.77 -24.83 -17.15
CA ALA A 163 -9.98 -25.85 -17.84
C ALA A 163 -8.75 -26.19 -16.97
N PRO A 164 -8.54 -27.45 -16.56
CA PRO A 164 -7.42 -27.81 -15.71
C PRO A 164 -6.13 -27.87 -16.54
N LYS A 165 -5.07 -27.20 -16.08
CA LYS A 165 -3.68 -27.54 -16.48
C LYS A 165 -3.02 -28.34 -15.36
N PRO A 166 -2.30 -29.43 -15.67
CA PRO A 166 -1.86 -30.39 -14.66
C PRO A 166 -0.73 -29.83 -13.81
N ARG A 167 -0.85 -29.95 -12.48
CA ARG A 167 0.28 -29.79 -11.55
C ARG A 167 1.09 -31.09 -11.53
N PRO A 168 2.44 -31.06 -11.56
CA PRO A 168 3.22 -32.24 -11.25
C PRO A 168 3.09 -32.56 -9.75
N ARG A 169 2.79 -33.83 -9.47
CA ARG A 169 2.62 -34.42 -8.15
C ARG A 169 3.99 -34.50 -7.46
N ARG A 170 4.20 -33.72 -6.39
CA ARG A 170 5.31 -33.95 -5.45
C ARG A 170 4.97 -35.19 -4.63
N THR A 171 5.71 -36.27 -4.86
CA THR A 171 5.81 -37.41 -3.94
C THR A 171 6.38 -36.93 -2.61
N ALA A 172 5.70 -37.28 -1.52
CA ALA A 172 6.18 -37.07 -0.17
C ALA A 172 7.26 -38.10 0.15
N THR A 173 8.38 -37.63 0.73
CA THR A 173 9.38 -38.45 1.42
C THR A 173 9.28 -38.10 2.91
N PRO A 174 9.49 -39.05 3.84
CA PRO A 174 9.09 -38.89 5.23
C PRO A 174 9.98 -37.90 5.99
N ALA A 175 9.39 -37.34 7.05
CA ALA A 175 10.07 -36.53 8.05
C ALA A 175 11.22 -37.31 8.68
N ASP A 176 12.42 -36.74 8.63
CA ASP A 176 13.53 -37.12 9.47
C ASP A 176 14.02 -35.88 10.23
N SER A 177 14.18 -36.06 11.52
CA SER A 177 14.58 -35.06 12.50
C SER A 177 16.09 -34.87 12.49
N THR A 178 16.59 -33.63 12.45
CA THR A 178 17.97 -33.26 12.82
C THR A 178 18.12 -31.71 12.87
N PRO A 179 19.19 -31.15 13.49
CA PRO A 179 19.13 -30.50 14.79
C PRO A 179 19.32 -28.98 14.67
N VAL A 180 19.24 -28.26 15.81
CA VAL A 180 19.56 -26.83 15.91
C VAL A 180 20.97 -26.57 15.35
N ALA A 181 21.04 -25.94 14.17
CA ALA A 181 22.28 -25.55 13.54
C ALA A 181 22.82 -24.26 14.19
N VAL A 182 24.08 -24.33 14.65
CA VAL A 182 24.87 -23.19 15.08
C VAL A 182 25.01 -22.20 13.92
N ALA A 183 24.79 -20.91 14.21
CA ALA A 183 24.89 -19.84 13.24
C ALA A 183 26.25 -19.87 12.51
N PRO A 184 26.27 -19.84 11.16
CA PRO A 184 27.52 -19.81 10.41
C PRO A 184 28.29 -18.52 10.71
N PRO A 185 29.64 -18.55 10.61
CA PRO A 185 30.46 -17.36 10.82
C PRO A 185 30.05 -16.24 9.85
N ALA A 186 29.99 -15.01 10.37
CA ALA A 186 29.65 -13.82 9.61
C ALA A 186 30.52 -13.73 8.36
N ARG A 187 29.88 -13.69 7.18
CA ARG A 187 30.58 -13.39 5.93
C ARG A 187 31.29 -12.04 6.11
N PRO A 188 32.55 -11.89 5.67
CA PRO A 188 33.17 -10.58 5.59
C PRO A 188 32.28 -9.68 4.74
N LEU A 189 31.84 -8.56 5.32
CA LEU A 189 31.01 -7.58 4.64
C LEU A 189 31.79 -7.03 3.44
N PRO A 190 31.21 -7.01 2.23
CA PRO A 190 31.87 -6.40 1.07
C PRO A 190 32.21 -4.94 1.39
N GLN A 191 33.48 -4.57 1.26
CA GLN A 191 33.92 -3.18 1.37
C GLN A 191 33.57 -2.45 0.08
N ALA A 192 32.51 -1.65 0.09
CA ALA A 192 32.15 -0.78 -1.02
C ALA A 192 32.71 0.63 -0.79
N LEU A 193 33.48 1.15 -1.75
CA LEU A 193 33.84 2.57 -1.79
C LEU A 193 32.61 3.36 -2.24
N LEU A 194 32.24 4.37 -1.46
CA LEU A 194 31.16 5.30 -1.76
C LEU A 194 31.75 6.69 -1.98
N ASP A 195 31.57 7.23 -3.17
CA ASP A 195 31.88 8.64 -3.44
C ASP A 195 30.62 9.47 -3.20
N ILE A 196 30.69 10.43 -2.28
CA ILE A 196 29.57 11.29 -1.90
C ILE A 196 29.90 12.72 -2.29
N ASN A 197 29.13 13.28 -3.22
CA ASN A 197 29.24 14.67 -3.64
C ASN A 197 28.00 15.44 -3.16
N LEU A 198 28.24 16.56 -2.48
CA LEU A 198 27.18 17.47 -2.04
C LEU A 198 27.16 18.70 -2.96
N ASP A 199 25.97 19.08 -3.42
CA ASP A 199 25.80 20.35 -4.11
C ASP A 199 25.51 21.52 -3.15
N SER A 200 25.42 22.74 -3.69
CA SER A 200 25.18 23.96 -2.92
C SER A 200 23.82 24.01 -2.19
N LYS A 201 22.91 23.08 -2.51
CA LYS A 201 21.60 22.93 -1.84
C LYS A 201 21.59 21.75 -0.85
N GLY A 202 22.74 21.11 -0.63
CA GLY A 202 22.90 19.98 0.28
C GLY A 202 22.33 18.66 -0.26
N ARG A 203 22.10 18.55 -1.57
CA ARG A 203 21.71 17.27 -2.18
C ARG A 203 22.93 16.37 -2.31
N ALA A 204 22.79 15.12 -1.89
CA ALA A 204 23.87 14.14 -1.98
C ALA A 204 23.71 13.31 -3.25
N ARG A 205 24.73 13.33 -4.10
CA ARG A 205 24.93 12.38 -5.18
C ARG A 205 25.96 11.36 -4.71
N ILE A 206 25.54 10.10 -4.64
CA ILE A 206 26.30 9.00 -4.07
C ILE A 206 26.52 7.97 -5.17
N THR A 207 27.77 7.62 -5.43
CA THR A 207 28.15 6.60 -6.41
C THR A 207 28.89 5.46 -5.72
N SER A 208 28.60 4.22 -6.13
CA SER A 208 29.28 3.02 -5.63
C SER A 208 29.93 2.25 -6.77
N GLY A 209 31.18 1.80 -6.56
CA GLY A 209 31.93 0.96 -7.51
C GLY A 209 31.41 -0.48 -7.61
N HIS A 210 30.53 -0.90 -6.71
CA HIS A 210 29.78 -2.15 -6.79
C HIS A 210 28.36 -1.89 -7.32
N PRO A 211 27.88 -2.80 -8.17
CA PRO A 211 27.51 -2.53 -9.56
C PRO A 211 26.73 -1.22 -9.77
N ALA A 212 27.48 -0.18 -10.18
CA ALA A 212 27.04 0.99 -10.91
C ALA A 212 25.73 1.62 -10.42
N LEU A 213 25.66 1.94 -9.13
CA LEU A 213 24.51 2.62 -8.54
C LEU A 213 24.76 4.12 -8.49
N LEU A 214 23.83 4.87 -9.07
CA LEU A 214 23.70 6.30 -8.84
C LEU A 214 22.55 6.51 -7.87
N MET A 215 22.88 6.99 -6.68
CA MET A 215 21.90 7.31 -5.66
C MET A 215 21.85 8.82 -5.45
N GLU A 216 20.65 9.38 -5.49
CA GLU A 216 20.46 10.80 -5.19
C GLU A 216 19.53 10.96 -3.99
N GLN A 217 20.02 11.65 -2.97
CA GLN A 217 19.24 11.96 -1.78
C GLN A 217 18.87 13.45 -1.75
N THR A 218 17.58 13.72 -1.56
CA THR A 218 17.07 15.09 -1.46
C THR A 218 16.26 15.30 -0.17
N PRO A 219 16.50 16.40 0.56
CA PRO A 219 15.58 16.85 1.60
C PRO A 219 14.21 17.18 1.01
N ARG A 220 13.15 16.98 1.81
CA ARG A 220 11.77 17.26 1.40
C ARG A 220 11.54 18.67 0.84
N HIS A 221 12.18 19.68 1.43
CA HIS A 221 12.01 21.08 1.07
C HIS A 221 12.88 21.52 -0.12
N VAL A 222 13.74 20.64 -0.64
CA VAL A 222 14.55 20.89 -1.82
C VAL A 222 13.94 20.17 -3.00
N ASP A 223 13.70 20.89 -4.09
CA ASP A 223 13.21 20.27 -5.30
C ASP A 223 14.26 19.33 -5.91
N PRO A 224 13.86 18.09 -6.26
CA PRO A 224 14.66 17.18 -7.05
C PRO A 224 14.99 17.84 -8.40
N GLN A 225 16.09 17.38 -8.99
CA GLN A 225 16.47 17.83 -10.33
C GLN A 225 15.56 17.22 -11.40
N GLU A 226 15.51 17.85 -12.59
CA GLU A 226 14.63 17.40 -13.68
C GLU A 226 14.96 15.99 -14.18
N ASP A 227 16.19 15.51 -13.96
CA ASP A 227 16.66 14.16 -14.29
C ASP A 227 16.00 13.06 -13.45
N TRP A 228 15.12 13.40 -12.50
CA TRP A 228 14.26 12.44 -11.78
C TRP A 228 12.99 12.09 -12.56
N ARG A 229 12.64 12.84 -13.63
CA ARG A 229 11.44 12.58 -14.43
C ARG A 229 11.59 11.30 -15.26
N GLY A 230 10.57 10.46 -15.23
CA GLY A 230 10.49 9.27 -16.10
C GLY A 230 11.57 8.20 -15.88
N VAL A 231 12.31 8.28 -14.77
CA VAL A 231 13.31 7.26 -14.44
C VAL A 231 12.59 6.07 -13.80
N PRO A 232 12.83 4.83 -14.26
CA PRO A 232 12.29 3.63 -13.62
C PRO A 232 13.21 3.14 -12.50
N GLY A 233 12.66 2.82 -11.34
CA GLY A 233 13.45 2.28 -10.22
C GLY A 233 12.70 2.24 -8.89
N ILE A 234 13.48 2.20 -7.81
CA ILE A 234 12.97 2.31 -6.44
C ILE A 234 13.36 3.63 -5.78
N TYR A 235 12.53 4.08 -4.85
CA TYR A 235 12.85 5.18 -3.94
C TYR A 235 12.59 4.76 -2.51
N VAL A 236 13.38 5.28 -1.59
CA VAL A 236 13.16 5.14 -0.16
C VAL A 236 12.82 6.50 0.42
N LEU A 237 11.62 6.64 0.98
CA LEU A 237 11.26 7.78 1.82
C LEU A 237 11.53 7.41 3.26
N THR A 238 12.02 8.37 4.02
CA THR A 238 12.26 8.19 5.45
C THR A 238 11.78 9.40 6.22
N GLY A 239 11.39 9.17 7.46
CA GLY A 239 11.02 10.21 8.39
C GLY A 239 11.20 9.74 9.82
N THR A 240 10.83 10.60 10.75
CA THR A 240 10.82 10.30 12.18
C THR A 240 9.44 10.60 12.72
N ASP A 241 8.86 9.63 13.42
CA ASP A 241 7.71 9.84 14.27
C ASP A 241 8.21 10.22 15.68
N VAL A 242 7.59 11.22 16.30
CA VAL A 242 7.96 11.69 17.62
C VAL A 242 6.75 11.54 18.52
N GLN A 243 6.79 10.54 19.39
CA GLN A 243 5.76 10.33 20.40
C GLN A 243 6.23 10.95 21.71
N GLN A 244 5.44 11.86 22.27
CA GLN A 244 5.72 12.46 23.57
C GLN A 244 4.88 11.75 24.63
N SER A 245 5.55 11.15 25.61
CA SER A 245 4.92 10.62 26.83
C SER A 245 5.22 11.57 27.99
N LEU A 246 4.19 11.94 28.74
CA LEU A 246 4.32 12.75 29.95
C LEU A 246 3.94 11.89 31.15
N THR A 247 4.90 11.62 32.03
CA THR A 247 4.67 10.91 33.29
C THR A 247 4.92 11.84 34.47
N ARG A 248 4.03 11.77 35.44
CA ARG A 248 4.09 12.56 36.68
C ARG A 248 4.43 11.60 37.81
N THR A 249 5.55 11.85 38.50
CA THR A 249 6.06 10.93 39.51
C THR A 249 6.48 11.70 40.76
N GLY A 250 6.00 11.25 41.93
CA GLY A 250 6.34 11.82 43.24
C GLY A 250 5.35 12.88 43.75
N ASN A 251 5.48 13.20 45.05
CA ASN A 251 4.69 14.23 45.73
C ASN A 251 5.12 15.66 45.38
N GLU A 252 6.36 15.85 44.91
CA GLU A 252 6.80 17.06 44.23
C GLU A 252 6.47 16.94 42.74
N ARG A 253 5.90 17.99 42.16
CA ARG A 253 5.26 18.01 40.84
C ARG A 253 6.25 17.92 39.67
N THR A 254 7.16 16.95 39.67
CA THR A 254 8.12 16.73 38.59
C THR A 254 7.42 16.08 37.40
N LEU A 255 7.47 16.77 36.26
CA LEU A 255 6.92 16.31 34.98
C LEU A 255 8.08 15.74 34.16
N THR A 256 8.09 14.42 33.97
CA THR A 256 9.06 13.76 33.11
C THR A 256 8.46 13.62 31.71
N ALA A 257 9.04 14.32 30.74
CA ALA A 257 8.70 14.17 29.33
C ALA A 257 9.67 13.20 28.67
N THR A 258 9.17 12.08 28.18
CA THR A 258 9.93 11.13 27.36
C THR A 258 9.55 11.34 25.90
N LEU A 259 10.54 11.73 25.09
CA LEU A 259 10.40 11.78 23.64
C LEU A 259 10.87 10.46 23.06
N ILE A 260 9.95 9.72 22.45
CA ILE A 260 10.22 8.49 21.72
C ILE A 260 10.31 8.87 20.24
N VAL A 261 11.52 8.86 19.69
CA VAL A 261 11.76 9.09 18.27
C VAL A 261 11.83 7.74 17.58
N LYS A 262 10.90 7.47 16.66
CA LYS A 262 10.86 6.24 15.86
C LYS A 262 11.15 6.60 14.40
N PRO A 263 12.34 6.26 13.87
CA PRO A 263 12.57 6.40 12.45
C PRO A 263 11.69 5.39 11.68
N TRP A 264 11.19 5.82 10.54
CA TRP A 264 10.35 4.99 9.69
C TRP A 264 10.81 5.10 8.25
N ALA A 265 10.59 4.02 7.48
CA ALA A 265 10.90 3.97 6.06
C ALA A 265 9.71 3.50 5.22
N TYR A 266 9.70 3.93 3.96
CA TYR A 266 8.78 3.52 2.91
C TYR A 266 9.59 3.29 1.64
N VAL A 267 9.50 2.09 1.08
CA VAL A 267 10.18 1.69 -0.15
C VAL A 267 9.12 1.63 -1.26
N GLY A 268 9.23 2.52 -2.24
CA GLY A 268 8.28 2.60 -3.35
C GLY A 268 8.92 2.31 -4.71
N LEU A 269 8.10 1.80 -5.63
CA LEU A 269 8.40 1.69 -7.05
C LEU A 269 7.94 2.98 -7.77
N SER A 270 8.70 3.46 -8.74
CA SER A 270 8.19 4.45 -9.68
C SER A 270 8.73 4.27 -11.09
N GLU A 271 7.86 4.48 -12.07
CA GLU A 271 8.22 4.75 -13.47
C GLU A 271 8.37 6.27 -13.73
N ASP A 272 7.86 7.11 -12.82
CA ASP A 272 8.08 8.56 -12.79
C ASP A 272 8.30 9.04 -11.35
N PHE A 273 9.56 9.17 -10.94
CA PHE A 273 9.89 9.53 -9.56
C PHE A 273 9.48 10.96 -9.20
N LEU A 274 9.64 11.91 -10.12
CA LEU A 274 9.32 13.29 -9.82
C LEU A 274 7.82 13.45 -9.52
N GLY A 275 6.95 12.84 -10.34
CA GLY A 275 5.52 12.80 -10.09
C GLY A 275 5.16 12.12 -8.77
N ARG A 276 5.80 10.99 -8.46
CA ARG A 276 5.55 10.25 -7.20
C ARG A 276 5.99 11.00 -5.96
N ILE A 277 7.16 11.63 -5.99
CA ILE A 277 7.64 12.43 -4.87
C ILE A 277 6.79 13.68 -4.69
N THR A 278 6.35 14.33 -5.76
CA THR A 278 5.44 15.47 -5.68
C THR A 278 4.12 15.05 -5.02
N SER A 279 3.55 13.92 -5.44
CA SER A 279 2.35 13.35 -4.81
C SER A 279 2.57 13.00 -3.33
N HIS A 280 3.69 12.38 -2.97
CA HIS A 280 4.01 12.08 -1.57
C HIS A 280 4.28 13.33 -0.75
N ARG A 281 4.83 14.39 -1.34
CA ARG A 281 4.98 15.69 -0.67
C ARG A 281 3.61 16.26 -0.29
N GLN A 282 2.59 16.05 -1.11
CA GLN A 282 1.22 16.50 -0.78
C GLN A 282 0.54 15.61 0.26
N ASN A 283 0.71 14.30 0.15
CA ASN A 283 -0.12 13.33 0.88
C ASN A 283 0.53 12.69 2.12
N LYS A 284 1.85 12.87 2.29
CA LYS A 284 2.64 12.29 3.40
C LYS A 284 3.52 13.39 4.02
N PRO A 285 3.01 14.27 4.90
CA PRO A 285 3.80 15.34 5.53
C PRO A 285 5.00 14.85 6.34
N GLU A 286 4.95 13.62 6.83
CA GLU A 286 5.89 13.01 7.77
C GLU A 286 7.28 12.70 7.18
N TRP A 287 7.42 12.57 5.85
CA TRP A 287 8.71 12.18 5.26
C TRP A 287 9.66 13.38 5.14
N ARG A 288 10.94 13.13 5.43
CA ARG A 288 12.01 14.12 5.55
C ARG A 288 13.02 14.04 4.42
N ARG A 289 13.36 12.83 3.98
CA ARG A 289 14.29 12.60 2.87
C ARG A 289 13.73 11.58 1.89
N ALA A 290 14.15 11.73 0.63
CA ALA A 290 13.93 10.75 -0.42
C ALA A 290 15.27 10.33 -0.98
N LEU A 291 15.50 9.02 -1.08
CA LEU A 291 16.63 8.40 -1.77
C LEU A 291 16.13 7.76 -3.05
N LEU A 292 16.63 8.20 -4.19
CA LEU A 292 16.39 7.59 -5.49
C LEU A 292 17.54 6.65 -5.83
N VAL A 293 17.24 5.41 -6.20
CA VAL A 293 18.23 4.40 -6.63
C VAL A 293 18.12 4.16 -8.12
N ARG A 294 19.22 4.38 -8.85
CA ARG A 294 19.31 4.17 -10.30
C ARG A 294 20.54 3.33 -10.61
N ARG A 295 20.51 2.69 -11.77
CA ARG A 295 21.68 2.05 -12.37
C ARG A 295 22.31 3.01 -13.38
N ASP A 296 23.63 3.17 -13.30
CA ASP A 296 24.39 3.91 -14.30
C ASP A 296 24.46 3.08 -15.60
N GLY A 297 24.20 3.74 -16.73
CA GLY A 297 24.02 3.09 -18.03
C GLY A 297 22.64 2.46 -18.24
N ARG A 298 22.49 1.14 -18.01
CA ARG A 298 21.26 0.41 -18.35
C ARG A 298 20.21 0.54 -17.24
N PRO A 299 19.02 1.10 -17.50
CA PRO A 299 17.98 1.24 -16.48
C PRO A 299 17.47 -0.13 -16.02
N PHE A 300 16.97 -0.21 -14.78
CA PHE A 300 16.32 -1.40 -14.26
C PHE A 300 15.07 -1.73 -15.09
N ASN A 301 14.88 -3.01 -15.40
CA ASN A 301 13.62 -3.47 -15.99
C ASN A 301 12.57 -3.71 -14.88
N SER A 302 11.29 -3.88 -15.27
CA SER A 302 10.18 -4.05 -14.30
C SER A 302 10.40 -5.16 -13.27
N ASP A 303 11.05 -6.27 -13.64
CA ASP A 303 11.33 -7.38 -12.74
C ASP A 303 12.52 -7.10 -11.81
N ASP A 304 13.55 -6.40 -12.29
CA ASP A 304 14.65 -5.92 -11.45
C ASP A 304 14.11 -4.99 -10.34
N ILE A 305 13.23 -4.06 -10.70
CA ILE A 305 12.65 -3.08 -9.77
C ILE A 305 11.81 -3.76 -8.69
N LYS A 306 10.92 -4.69 -9.09
CA LYS A 306 10.09 -5.49 -8.16
C LYS A 306 10.92 -6.37 -7.25
N TYR A 307 12.01 -6.95 -7.76
CA TYR A 307 12.93 -7.74 -6.96
C TYR A 307 13.65 -6.86 -5.95
N LEU A 308 14.21 -5.72 -6.40
CA LEU A 308 14.97 -4.80 -5.58
C LEU A 308 14.13 -4.14 -4.47
N GLU A 309 12.88 -3.74 -4.75
CA GLU A 309 11.96 -3.19 -3.74
C GLU A 309 11.78 -4.15 -2.57
N ARG A 310 11.52 -5.43 -2.87
CA ARG A 310 11.39 -6.46 -1.84
C ARG A 310 12.68 -6.67 -1.08
N ARG A 311 13.80 -6.72 -1.79
CA ARG A 311 15.08 -7.01 -1.16
C ARG A 311 15.51 -5.88 -0.23
N VAL A 312 15.32 -4.63 -0.64
CA VAL A 312 15.55 -3.45 0.21
C VAL A 312 14.60 -3.42 1.39
N HIS A 313 13.32 -3.73 1.19
CA HIS A 313 12.38 -3.82 2.31
C HIS A 313 12.79 -4.90 3.33
N ALA A 314 13.10 -6.11 2.86
CA ALA A 314 13.54 -7.19 3.73
C ALA A 314 14.85 -6.85 4.45
N ALA A 315 15.80 -6.20 3.77
CA ALA A 315 17.05 -5.77 4.37
C ALA A 315 16.83 -4.70 5.45
N LEU A 316 15.89 -3.75 5.24
CA LEU A 316 15.49 -2.77 6.26
C LEU A 316 14.72 -3.40 7.42
N GLU A 317 13.91 -4.43 7.16
CA GLU A 317 13.17 -5.17 8.19
C GLU A 317 14.13 -5.94 9.10
N GLU A 318 15.15 -6.56 8.51
CA GLU A 318 16.19 -7.33 9.20
C GLU A 318 17.05 -6.46 10.12
N THR A 319 17.19 -5.15 9.85
CA THR A 319 17.94 -4.27 10.76
C THR A 319 17.22 -4.04 12.08
N GLY A 320 15.88 -4.08 12.09
CA GLY A 320 15.08 -3.70 13.25
C GLY A 320 15.18 -2.22 13.65
N GLU A 321 15.88 -1.39 12.86
CA GLU A 321 16.16 0.02 13.18
C GLU A 321 15.00 0.94 12.78
N VAL A 322 14.13 0.53 11.85
CA VAL A 322 13.04 1.37 11.32
C VAL A 322 11.69 0.69 11.33
N LEU A 323 10.66 1.50 11.56
CA LEU A 323 9.28 1.08 11.29
C LEU A 323 9.02 1.09 9.78
N LEU A 324 8.67 -0.06 9.21
CA LEU A 324 8.24 -0.14 7.81
C LEU A 324 6.76 0.22 7.70
N THR A 325 6.47 1.38 7.11
CA THR A 325 5.10 1.91 7.00
C THR A 325 4.24 1.20 5.96
N GLN A 326 4.83 0.29 5.17
CA GLN A 326 4.15 -0.50 4.17
C GLN A 326 3.99 -1.94 4.63
N THR A 327 2.79 -2.50 4.48
CA THR A 327 2.43 -3.78 5.10
C THR A 327 3.03 -4.99 4.39
N THR A 328 3.41 -4.91 3.11
CA THR A 328 4.29 -5.87 2.40
C THR A 328 4.67 -5.27 1.02
N PRO A 329 5.89 -5.46 0.47
CA PRO A 329 6.24 -4.90 -0.84
C PRO A 329 5.44 -5.54 -1.99
N ARG A 330 5.21 -4.77 -3.04
CA ARG A 330 4.34 -5.14 -4.18
C ARG A 330 5.00 -6.11 -5.17
N GLY A 331 6.26 -6.46 -4.97
CA GLY A 331 7.02 -7.35 -5.85
C GLY A 331 6.41 -8.75 -6.01
N ASN A 332 6.13 -9.13 -7.25
CA ASN A 332 5.64 -10.47 -7.61
C ASN A 332 6.66 -11.56 -7.25
N LEU A 333 6.30 -12.58 -6.46
CA LEU A 333 7.15 -13.76 -6.13
C LEU A 333 7.69 -14.47 -7.38
N SER A 334 7.10 -14.19 -8.55
CA SER A 334 7.51 -14.71 -9.86
C SER A 334 8.40 -13.78 -10.69
N ALA A 335 8.84 -12.62 -10.17
CA ALA A 335 9.76 -11.74 -10.90
C ALA A 335 11.06 -12.48 -11.25
N ARG A 336 11.52 -12.35 -12.50
CA ARG A 336 12.76 -12.95 -13.00
C ARG A 336 13.78 -11.84 -13.26
N PRO A 337 14.46 -11.34 -12.20
CA PRO A 337 15.43 -10.28 -12.36
C PRO A 337 16.58 -10.73 -13.26
N SER A 338 17.20 -9.75 -13.92
CA SER A 338 18.30 -9.97 -14.84
C SER A 338 19.57 -10.47 -14.15
N ASP A 339 19.83 -10.04 -12.91
CA ASP A 339 20.99 -10.41 -12.11
C ASP A 339 20.66 -10.32 -10.61
N THR A 340 20.34 -11.45 -9.99
CA THR A 340 19.95 -11.50 -8.56
C THR A 340 21.09 -11.08 -7.63
N ALA A 341 22.32 -11.50 -7.92
CA ALA A 341 23.47 -11.22 -7.06
C ALA A 341 23.78 -9.72 -7.04
N MET A 342 23.70 -9.07 -8.21
CA MET A 342 23.80 -7.62 -8.32
C MET A 342 22.74 -6.88 -7.50
N LEU A 343 21.47 -7.30 -7.61
CA LEU A 343 20.36 -6.65 -6.92
C LEU A 343 20.37 -6.89 -5.40
N ASP A 344 20.85 -8.05 -4.95
CA ASP A 344 21.05 -8.32 -3.52
C ASP A 344 22.14 -7.39 -2.94
N ALA A 345 23.29 -7.28 -3.62
CA ALA A 345 24.35 -6.34 -3.21
C ALA A 345 23.89 -4.87 -3.26
N CYS A 346 23.03 -4.53 -4.23
CA CYS A 346 22.41 -3.21 -4.31
C CYS A 346 21.53 -2.93 -3.08
N ALA A 347 20.74 -3.90 -2.64
CA ALA A 347 19.86 -3.73 -1.48
C ALA A 347 20.66 -3.45 -0.21
N ASP A 348 21.74 -4.21 0.02
CA ASP A 348 22.64 -4.01 1.17
C ASP A 348 23.30 -2.63 1.12
N THR A 349 23.70 -2.18 -0.07
CA THR A 349 24.29 -0.85 -0.28
C THR A 349 23.29 0.27 0.01
N VAL A 350 22.01 0.12 -0.37
CA VAL A 350 20.95 1.09 -0.06
C VAL A 350 20.79 1.25 1.46
N VAL A 351 20.74 0.16 2.21
CA VAL A 351 20.65 0.21 3.68
C VAL A 351 21.88 0.89 4.28
N ALA A 352 23.09 0.56 3.81
CA ALA A 352 24.32 1.21 4.26
C ALA A 352 24.32 2.73 3.99
N VAL A 353 23.87 3.16 2.81
CA VAL A 353 23.73 4.59 2.46
C VAL A 353 22.72 5.29 3.35
N LEU A 354 21.58 4.66 3.65
CA LEU A 354 20.58 5.23 4.54
C LEU A 354 21.14 5.41 5.97
N ARG A 355 21.94 4.47 6.48
CA ARG A 355 22.67 4.63 7.76
C ARG A 355 23.67 5.78 7.70
N LEU A 356 24.56 5.79 6.70
CA LEU A 356 25.63 6.79 6.56
C LEU A 356 25.09 8.22 6.44
N THR A 357 23.95 8.39 5.78
CA THR A 357 23.34 9.71 5.60
C THR A 357 22.54 10.18 6.82
N GLY A 358 22.55 9.42 7.93
CA GLY A 358 21.80 9.73 9.15
C GLY A 358 20.29 9.58 8.97
N THR A 359 19.90 8.73 8.02
CA THR A 359 18.51 8.50 7.62
C THR A 359 17.89 7.30 8.35
N LEU A 360 18.74 6.39 8.82
CA LEU A 360 18.46 5.36 9.83
C LEU A 360 19.25 5.76 11.10
N ILE A 361 18.67 5.58 12.29
CA ILE A 361 19.34 5.81 13.58
C ILE A 361 18.97 4.66 14.51
#